data_AF-A0A947EBY8-F1
#
_entry.id   AF-A0A947EBY8-F1
#
_cell.length_a   1.000
_cell.length_b   1.000
_cell.length_c   1.000
_cell.angle_alpha   90.00
_cell.angle_beta   90.00
_cell.angle_gamma   90.00
#
_symmetry.space_group_name_H-M   'P 1'
#
loop_
_entity.id
_entity.type
_entity.pdbx_description
1 polymer ?
#
loop_
_entity_poly.entity_id
_entity_poly.type
_entity_poly.pdbx_seq_one_letter_code
_entity_poly.pdbx_strand_id
1 'polypeptide(L)' 'MRVLLVEPYYAGSHRAWADGYVASSRHDVSLLTHDARFWKWRMHGSA' A
#
# COMPACT_ATOMS: atom_id res chain seq x y z
N MET A 1 -17.02 3.79 -6.75
CA MET A 1 -15.94 3.30 -7.65
C MET A 1 -15.08 2.32 -6.84
N ARG A 2 -14.51 1.30 -7.49
CA ARG A 2 -13.62 0.34 -6.85
C ARG A 2 -12.17 0.71 -7.15
N VAL A 3 -11.33 0.75 -6.12
CA VAL A 3 -9.91 1.11 -6.21
C VAL A 3 -9.10 -0.01 -5.57
N LEU A 4 -8.13 -0.56 -6.31
CA LEU A 4 -7.13 -1.46 -5.76
C LEU A 4 -5.85 -0.66 -5.50
N LEU A 5 -5.48 -0.51 -4.24
CA LEU A 5 -4.25 0.14 -3.83
C LEU A 5 -3.18 -0.93 -3.57
N VAL A 6 -2.09 -0.87 -4.34
CA VAL A 6 -0.96 -1.80 -4.24
C VAL A 6 0.16 -1.15 -3.45
N GLU A 7 0.45 -1.66 -2.26
CA GLU A 7 1.49 -1.15 -1.37
C GLU A 7 2.56 -2.23 -1.13
N PRO A 8 3.72 -2.16 -1.82
CA PRO A 8 4.79 -3.13 -1.63
C PRO A 8 5.50 -2.96 -0.29
N TYR A 9 5.37 -1.83 0.40
CA TYR A 9 5.99 -1.63 1.71
C TYR A 9 4.92 -1.33 2.77
N TYR A 10 4.31 -2.38 3.33
CA TYR A 10 3.23 -2.19 4.31
C TYR A 10 3.72 -2.09 5.75
N ALA A 11 4.46 -1.02 6.07
CA ALA A 11 4.82 -0.68 7.44
C ALA A 11 5.00 0.83 7.64
N GLY A 12 5.15 1.24 8.90
CA GLY A 12 5.44 2.64 9.25
C GLY A 12 4.45 3.62 8.65
N SER A 13 4.98 4.68 8.03
CA SER A 13 4.19 5.74 7.38
C SER A 13 3.33 5.25 6.22
N HIS A 14 3.80 4.27 5.43
CA HIS A 14 3.03 3.72 4.30
C HIS A 14 1.78 3.00 4.77
N ARG A 15 1.90 2.19 5.83
CA ARG A 15 0.74 1.55 6.45
C ARG A 15 -0.23 2.60 7.00
N ALA A 16 0.26 3.58 7.75
CA ALA A 16 -0.59 4.62 8.32
C ALA A 16 -1.35 5.41 7.24
N TRP A 17 -0.68 5.71 6.12
CA TRP A 17 -1.30 6.37 4.97
C TRP A 17 -2.34 5.49 4.29
N ALA A 18 -2.00 4.23 3.98
CA ALA A 18 -2.90 3.29 3.30
C ALA A 18 -4.16 3.01 4.14
N ASP A 19 -3.99 2.73 5.43
CA ASP A 19 -5.10 2.55 6.38
C ASP A 19 -5.96 3.83 6.47
N GLY A 20 -5.32 5.00 6.56
CA GLY A 20 -6.02 6.29 6.60
C GLY A 20 -6.78 6.60 5.31
N TYR A 21 -6.22 6.25 4.15
CA TYR A 21 -6.87 6.43 2.86
C TYR A 21 -8.11 5.54 2.73
N VAL A 22 -8.01 4.26 3.11
CA VAL A 22 -9.16 3.35 3.16
C VAL A 22 -10.25 3.92 4.09
N ALA A 23 -9.87 4.39 5.28
CA ALA A 23 -10.81 4.89 6.28
C ALA A 23 -11.51 6.20 5.88
N SER A 24 -10.86 7.06 5.08
CA SER A 24 -11.36 8.39 4.71
C SER A 24 -11.96 8.46 3.30
N SER A 25 -11.78 7.42 2.48
CA SER A 25 -12.26 7.39 1.10
C SER A 25 -13.77 7.17 1.02
N ARG A 26 -14.40 7.81 0.04
CA ARG A 26 -15.79 7.52 -0.38
C ARG A 26 -15.87 6.36 -1.38
N HIS A 27 -14.72 5.77 -1.73
CA HIS A 27 -14.61 4.67 -2.68
C HIS A 27 -14.43 3.34 -1.95
N ASP A 28 -14.75 2.24 -2.64
CA ASP A 28 -14.47 0.89 -2.17
C ASP A 28 -12.99 0.60 -2.46
N VAL A 29 -12.15 0.79 -1.44
CA VAL A 29 -10.70 0.65 -1.54
C VAL A 29 -10.28 -0.70 -0.96
N SER A 30 -9.69 -1.55 -1.79
CA SER A 30 -9.04 -2.79 -1.38
C SER A 30 -7.52 -2.62 -1.38
N LEU A 31 -6.86 -3.21 -0.39
CA LEU A 31 -5.41 -3.16 -0.23
C LEU A 31 -4.78 -4.49 -0.68
N LEU A 32 -3.87 -4.42 -1.65
CA LEU A 32 -2.94 -5.50 -1.96
C LEU A 32 -1.57 -5.12 -1.41
N THR A 33 -1.15 -5.80 -0.36
CA THR A 33 0.02 -5.37 0.42
C THR A 33 1.04 -6.48 0.58
N HIS A 34 2.25 -6.07 0.88
CA HIS A 34 3.32 -6.98 1.28
C HIS A 34 4.04 -6.43 2.51
N ASP A 35 4.54 -7.34 3.35
CA ASP A 35 5.38 -6.98 4.48
C ASP A 35 6.54 -6.06 4.08
N ALA A 36 6.99 -5.24 5.01
CA ALA A 36 8.14 -4.34 4.87
C ALA A 36 9.52 -5.05 4.77
N ARG A 37 9.59 -6.21 4.13
CA ARG A 37 10.78 -7.01 3.89
C ARG A 37 11.11 -7.06 2.40
N PHE A 38 12.38 -7.18 2.04
CA PHE A 38 12.81 -7.19 0.63
C PHE A 38 12.32 -5.96 -0.17
N TRP A 39 12.03 -4.85 0.50
CA TRP A 39 11.47 -3.65 -0.13
C TRP A 39 12.43 -3.01 -1.12
N LYS A 40 13.74 -3.08 -0.87
CA LYS A 40 14.77 -2.63 -1.82
C LYS A 40 14.62 -3.35 -3.16
N TRP A 41 14.47 -4.68 -3.14
CA TRP A 41 14.26 -5.46 -4.36
C TRP A 41 12.94 -5.10 -5.07
N ARG A 42 11.86 -4.88 -4.31
CA ARG A 42 10.53 -4.60 -4.89
C ARG A 42 10.32 -3.16 -5.34
N MET A 43 11.00 -2.20 -4.72
CA MET A 43 10.90 -0.76 -5.03
C MET A 43 12.04 -0.26 -5.92
N HIS A 44 13.24 -0.87 -5.87
CA HIS A 44 14.38 -0.48 -6.71
C HIS A 44 14.69 -1.49 -7.82
N GLY A 45 14.25 -2.75 -7.72
CA GLY A 45 14.47 -3.77 -8.75
C GLY A 45 13.48 -3.71 -9.92
N SER A 46 12.58 -2.71 -9.93
CA SER A 46 11.79 -2.34 -11.10
C SER A 46 12.54 -1.25 -11.87
N ALA A 47 13.67 -1.61 -12.47
CA ALA A 47 14.39 -0.79 -13.45
C ALA A 47 14.35 -1.51 -14.80
#